data_AF-A0A445CLU7-F1
#
_entry.id   AF-A0A445CLU7-F1
#
_cell.length_a   1.000
_cell.length_b   1.000
_cell.length_c   1.000
_cell.angle_alpha   90.00
_cell.angle_beta   90.00
_cell.angle_gamma   90.00
#
_symmetry.space_group_name_H-M   'P 1'
#
loop_
_entity.id
_entity.type
_entity.pdbx_description
1 polymer ?
#
loop_
_entity_poly.entity_id
_entity_poly.type
_entity_poly.pdbx_seq_one_letter_code
_entity_poly.pdbx_strand_id
1 'polypeptide(L)'
;MEILALSVSGLNVSYTNKNVSAKWGVELVVQNPNLFSTLYLDHMVGMVLYKEEVIGVSSLEKKLIALGPMEHKFVSFKVWKKDWDIDDEDQPKVKEWVVENIMMDKHKEKINFSVQMGVWGKIKSSWWSSKSIIMNPRCMDLTINFVPMRGFGMLLDEEPIRCYVPMLDN
;
A
#
# COMPACT_ATOMS: atom_id res chain seq x y z
N MET A 1 -8.55 -7.72 -5.12
CA MET A 1 -7.58 -6.63 -5.30
C MET A 1 -6.25 -7.26 -5.58
N GLU A 2 -5.54 -6.78 -6.60
CA GLU A 2 -4.28 -7.37 -7.05
C GLU A 2 -3.27 -6.24 -7.28
N ILE A 3 -2.03 -6.41 -6.82
CA ILE A 3 -0.94 -5.47 -7.10
C ILE A 3 -0.38 -5.78 -8.49
N LEU A 4 -0.28 -4.74 -9.30
CA LEU A 4 0.33 -4.78 -10.63
C LEU A 4 1.80 -4.39 -10.56
N ALA A 5 2.11 -3.36 -9.76
CA ALA A 5 3.47 -2.90 -9.56
C ALA A 5 3.67 -2.29 -8.18
N LEU A 6 4.86 -2.51 -7.63
CA LEU A 6 5.39 -1.77 -6.49
C LEU A 6 6.75 -1.20 -6.91
N SER A 7 6.95 0.09 -6.72
CA SER A 7 8.25 0.74 -6.93
C SER A 7 8.68 1.49 -5.69
N VAL A 8 9.98 1.62 -5.50
CA VAL A 8 10.59 2.47 -4.48
C VAL A 8 11.57 3.42 -5.15
N SER A 9 11.61 4.66 -4.70
CA SER A 9 12.57 5.67 -5.18
C SER A 9 13.07 6.54 -4.03
N GLY A 10 14.32 6.97 -4.14
CA GLY A 10 14.97 7.80 -3.13
C GLY A 10 15.11 7.10 -1.77
N LEU A 11 15.28 5.77 -1.75
CA LEU A 11 15.43 5.02 -0.50
C LEU A 11 16.71 5.46 0.24
N ASN A 12 16.52 6.10 1.38
CA ASN A 12 17.55 6.54 2.31
C ASN A 12 17.33 5.91 3.68
N VAL A 13 18.42 5.48 4.30
CA VAL A 13 18.41 4.80 5.60
C VAL A 13 19.47 5.45 6.48
N SER A 14 19.04 5.99 7.63
CA SER A 14 19.91 6.63 8.60
C SER A 14 19.93 5.82 9.90
N TYR A 15 21.11 5.29 10.24
CA TYR A 15 21.33 4.59 11.50
C TYR A 15 21.24 5.54 12.70
N THR A 16 21.91 6.69 12.61
CA THR A 16 21.94 7.71 13.67
C THR A 16 20.54 8.20 14.03
N ASN A 17 19.70 8.49 13.03
CA ASN A 17 18.36 9.03 13.25
C ASN A 17 17.29 7.94 13.34
N LYS A 18 17.68 6.66 13.26
CA LYS A 18 16.76 5.50 13.21
C LYS A 18 15.61 5.74 12.24
N ASN A 19 15.97 6.13 11.02
CA ASN A 19 15.01 6.60 10.03
C ASN A 19 15.17 5.86 8.70
N VAL A 20 14.04 5.56 8.08
CA VAL A 20 13.92 5.05 6.71
C VAL A 20 13.01 6.01 5.98
N SER A 21 13.48 6.57 4.87
CA SER A 21 12.69 7.43 4.01
C SER A 21 12.77 6.96 2.57
N ALA A 22 11.63 6.92 1.91
CA ALA A 22 11.51 6.64 0.49
C ALA A 22 10.16 7.16 -0.03
N LYS A 23 10.01 7.12 -1.35
CA LYS A 23 8.73 7.26 -2.02
C LYS A 23 8.39 5.94 -2.69
N TRP A 24 7.29 5.35 -2.28
CA TRP A 24 6.76 4.14 -2.90
C TRP A 24 5.65 4.50 -3.88
N GLY A 25 5.68 3.89 -5.06
CA GLY A 25 4.57 3.92 -6.01
C GLY A 25 3.89 2.57 -6.02
N VAL A 26 2.58 2.55 -5.79
CA VAL A 26 1.75 1.34 -5.78
C VAL A 26 0.76 1.45 -6.94
N GLU A 27 0.73 0.41 -7.77
CA GLU A 27 -0.28 0.24 -8.82
C GLU A 27 -1.04 -1.05 -8.56
N LEU A 28 -2.37 -0.95 -8.57
CA LEU A 28 -3.25 -2.08 -8.28
C LEU A 28 -4.51 -2.05 -9.13
N VAL A 29 -5.17 -3.20 -9.21
CA VAL A 29 -6.52 -3.33 -9.72
C VAL A 29 -7.48 -3.62 -8.56
N VAL A 30 -8.54 -2.82 -8.48
CA VAL A 30 -9.69 -3.08 -7.62
C VAL A 30 -10.80 -3.67 -8.48
N GLN A 31 -11.48 -4.68 -7.95
CA GLN A 31 -12.53 -5.39 -8.65
C GLN A 31 -13.77 -5.42 -7.76
N ASN A 32 -14.94 -5.23 -8.36
CA ASN A 32 -16.21 -5.47 -7.70
C ASN A 32 -16.71 -6.87 -8.07
N PRO A 33 -16.64 -7.86 -7.17
CA PRO A 33 -17.11 -9.22 -7.47
C PRO A 33 -18.64 -9.35 -7.47
N ASN A 34 -19.39 -8.30 -7.13
CA ASN A 34 -20.85 -8.36 -7.05
C ASN A 34 -21.49 -8.30 -8.45
N LEU A 35 -22.49 -9.14 -8.67
CA LEU A 35 -23.25 -9.23 -9.93
C LEU A 35 -24.31 -8.15 -10.11
N PHE A 36 -24.81 -7.55 -9.02
CA PHE A 36 -25.99 -6.67 -9.07
C PHE A 36 -25.83 -5.36 -8.27
N SER A 37 -24.69 -5.19 -7.61
CA SER A 37 -24.46 -4.08 -6.69
C SER A 37 -23.24 -3.28 -7.13
N THR A 38 -23.29 -1.98 -6.94
CA THR A 38 -22.16 -1.07 -7.17
C THR A 38 -21.37 -0.93 -5.88
N LEU A 39 -20.05 -1.06 -5.98
CA LEU A 39 -19.09 -0.84 -4.92
C LEU A 39 -18.56 0.60 -5.00
N TYR A 40 -18.76 1.38 -3.94
CA TYR A 40 -18.23 2.73 -3.79
C TYR A 40 -17.10 2.71 -2.76
N LEU A 41 -15.92 3.21 -3.13
CA LEU A 41 -14.78 3.36 -2.22
C LEU A 41 -14.61 4.85 -1.92
N ASP A 42 -14.89 5.22 -0.67
CA ASP A 42 -14.96 6.61 -0.21
C ASP A 42 -13.58 7.12 0.24
N HIS A 43 -12.79 6.24 0.86
CA HIS A 43 -11.50 6.58 1.46
C HIS A 43 -10.57 5.37 1.43
N MET A 44 -9.29 5.62 1.15
CA MET A 44 -8.25 4.61 1.13
C MET A 44 -6.99 5.16 1.82
N VAL A 45 -6.46 4.38 2.75
CA VAL A 45 -5.15 4.61 3.38
C VAL A 45 -4.24 3.47 2.96
N GLY A 46 -3.10 3.78 2.36
CA GLY A 46 -2.07 2.82 2.00
C GLY A 46 -0.89 2.88 2.97
N MET A 47 -0.40 1.71 3.37
CA MET A 47 0.74 1.55 4.26
C MET A 47 1.77 0.64 3.57
N VAL A 48 3.04 1.03 3.64
CA VAL A 48 4.16 0.19 3.25
C VAL A 48 4.86 -0.27 4.51
N LEU A 49 5.12 -1.57 4.58
CA LEU A 49 5.75 -2.23 5.71
C LEU A 49 7.04 -2.90 5.28
N TYR A 50 7.99 -2.94 6.22
CA TYR A 50 9.12 -3.86 6.17
C TYR A 50 8.94 -4.91 7.25
N LYS A 51 8.69 -6.16 6.82
CA LYS A 51 8.10 -7.20 7.68
C LYS A 51 6.82 -6.66 8.33
N GLU A 52 6.82 -6.48 9.64
CA GLU A 52 5.67 -5.99 10.42
C GLU A 52 5.74 -4.49 10.76
N GLU A 53 6.87 -3.83 10.46
CA GLU A 53 7.04 -2.41 10.81
C GLU A 53 6.52 -1.52 9.68
N VAL A 54 5.60 -0.61 10.01
CA VAL A 54 5.12 0.43 9.09
C VAL A 54 6.23 1.46 8.87
N ILE A 55 6.65 1.63 7.62
CA ILE A 55 7.73 2.56 7.22
C ILE A 55 7.24 3.68 6.30
N GLY A 56 6.01 3.60 5.82
CA GLY A 56 5.34 4.64 5.06
C GLY A 56 3.82 4.52 5.18
N VAL A 57 3.13 5.65 5.21
CA VAL A 57 1.67 5.73 5.26
C VAL A 57 1.25 6.89 4.36
N SER A 58 0.20 6.70 3.58
CA SER A 58 -0.42 7.80 2.87
C SER A 58 -1.92 7.63 2.73
N SER A 59 -2.65 8.73 2.86
CA SER A 59 -4.06 8.76 2.50
C SER A 59 -4.18 9.09 1.03
N LEU A 60 -4.87 8.24 0.27
CA LEU A 60 -5.30 8.60 -1.06
C LEU A 60 -6.35 9.72 -0.91
N GLU A 61 -6.10 10.88 -1.53
CA GLU A 61 -7.05 12.01 -1.52
C GLU A 61 -8.45 11.50 -1.89
N LYS A 62 -9.48 12.09 -1.27
CA LYS A 62 -10.90 11.67 -1.29
C LYS A 62 -11.51 11.68 -2.69
N LYS A 63 -11.04 10.79 -3.57
CA LYS A 63 -11.62 10.53 -4.88
C LYS A 63 -12.46 9.28 -4.75
N LEU A 64 -13.77 9.46 -4.82
CA LEU A 64 -14.73 8.38 -4.85
C LEU A 64 -14.43 7.45 -6.04
N ILE A 65 -14.13 6.18 -5.77
CA ILE A 65 -14.00 5.15 -6.81
C ILE A 65 -15.29 4.34 -6.81
N ALA A 66 -16.13 4.54 -7.82
CA ALA A 66 -17.31 3.70 -8.04
C ALA A 66 -16.98 2.58 -9.02
N LEU A 67 -17.28 1.33 -8.66
CA LEU A 67 -17.17 0.15 -9.50
C LEU A 67 -18.56 -0.47 -9.64
N GLY A 68 -19.12 -0.42 -10.84
CA GLY A 68 -20.36 -1.12 -11.19
C GLY A 68 -20.23 -2.64 -11.07
N PRO A 69 -21.32 -3.37 -11.33
CA PRO A 69 -21.31 -4.82 -11.23
C PRO A 69 -20.23 -5.45 -12.12
N MET A 70 -19.44 -6.37 -11.56
CA MET A 70 -18.31 -7.04 -12.23
C MET A 70 -17.25 -6.10 -12.84
N GLU A 71 -17.26 -4.81 -12.47
CA GLU A 71 -16.30 -3.83 -12.97
C GLU A 71 -14.97 -3.93 -12.23
N HIS A 72 -13.89 -3.62 -12.93
CA HIS A 72 -12.57 -3.42 -12.35
C HIS A 72 -12.00 -2.05 -12.72
N LYS A 73 -11.16 -1.48 -11.84
CA LYS A 73 -10.48 -0.22 -12.06
C LYS A 73 -9.02 -0.28 -11.63
N PHE A 74 -8.18 0.37 -12.42
CA PHE A 74 -6.78 0.62 -12.11
C PHE A 74 -6.68 1.80 -11.13
N VAL A 75 -5.93 1.61 -10.06
CA VAL A 75 -5.66 2.62 -9.04
C VAL A 75 -4.16 2.72 -8.85
N SER A 76 -3.65 3.94 -8.90
CA SER A 76 -2.25 4.24 -8.59
C SER A 76 -2.21 5.26 -7.46
N PHE A 77 -1.35 5.00 -6.48
CA PHE A 77 -1.11 5.94 -5.39
C PHE A 77 0.35 5.88 -4.94
N LYS A 78 0.77 6.95 -4.26
CA LYS A 78 2.10 7.07 -3.70
C LYS A 78 2.02 6.98 -2.19
N VAL A 79 2.99 6.31 -1.60
CA VAL A 79 3.17 6.23 -0.15
C VAL A 79 4.51 6.85 0.19
N TRP A 80 4.57 7.62 1.27
CA TRP A 80 5.80 8.18 1.82
C TRP A 80 5.65 8.33 3.34
N LYS A 81 6.68 8.78 4.06
CA LYS A 81 6.65 8.82 5.54
C LYS A 81 5.82 9.99 6.14
N LYS A 82 5.72 11.09 5.41
CA LYS A 82 5.15 12.39 5.82
C LYS A 82 3.66 12.45 6.21
N ASP A 83 2.82 11.43 5.97
CA ASP A 83 1.37 11.57 6.26
C ASP A 83 0.96 11.17 7.69
N TRP A 84 1.92 11.09 8.62
CA TRP A 84 1.58 11.13 10.04
C TRP A 84 1.52 12.62 10.36
N ASP A 85 0.32 13.17 10.65
CA ASP A 85 0.09 14.56 11.10
C ASP A 85 0.81 14.79 12.45
N ILE A 86 2.13 14.76 12.43
CA ILE A 86 3.04 14.77 13.55
C ILE A 86 4.27 15.55 13.07
N ASP A 87 4.76 16.48 13.90
CA ASP A 87 5.94 17.28 13.58
C ASP A 87 7.13 16.38 13.16
N ASP A 88 7.98 16.86 12.26
CA ASP A 88 9.10 16.06 11.70
C ASP A 88 10.04 15.50 12.81
N GLU A 89 10.12 16.15 13.97
CA GLU A 89 10.87 15.69 15.15
C GLU A 89 10.20 14.51 15.90
N ASP A 90 8.88 14.39 15.77
CA ASP A 90 8.04 13.40 16.45
C ASP A 90 7.64 12.24 15.53
N GLN A 91 8.06 12.24 14.26
CA GLN A 91 7.83 11.11 13.36
C GLN A 91 8.37 9.82 14.01
N PRO A 92 7.58 8.73 14.04
CA PRO A 92 7.99 7.50 14.69
C PRO A 92 9.34 7.03 14.12
N LYS A 93 10.31 6.88 15.02
CA LYS A 93 11.59 6.24 14.71
C LYS A 93 11.31 4.77 14.43
N VAL A 94 11.84 4.26 13.33
CA VAL A 94 11.73 2.83 13.05
C VAL A 94 12.65 2.07 14.01
N LYS A 95 12.29 0.84 14.34
CA LYS A 95 13.14 -0.02 15.17
C LYS A 95 14.51 -0.22 14.52
N GLU A 96 15.55 -0.35 15.34
CA GLU A 96 16.95 -0.45 14.88
C GLU A 96 17.17 -1.62 13.91
N TRP A 97 16.57 -2.78 14.20
CA TRP A 97 16.64 -3.95 13.33
C TRP A 97 16.07 -3.70 11.92
N VAL A 98 15.14 -2.75 11.77
CA VAL A 98 14.57 -2.38 10.46
C VAL A 98 15.62 -1.67 9.63
N VAL A 99 16.32 -0.70 10.24
CA VAL A 99 17.40 0.05 9.60
C VAL A 99 18.53 -0.89 9.17
N GLU A 100 18.98 -1.76 10.07
CA GLU A 100 20.05 -2.72 9.81
C GLU A 100 19.69 -3.68 8.68
N ASN A 101 18.50 -4.29 8.74
CA ASN A 101 18.11 -5.27 7.75
C ASN A 101 17.80 -4.64 6.38
N ILE A 102 17.20 -3.45 6.32
CA ILE A 102 17.02 -2.74 5.04
C ILE A 102 18.38 -2.39 4.43
N MET A 103 19.37 -1.97 5.22
CA MET A 103 20.74 -1.76 4.72
C MET A 103 21.34 -3.05 4.15
N MET A 104 21.18 -4.17 4.85
CA MET A 104 21.67 -5.48 4.37
C MET A 104 20.97 -5.91 3.07
N ASP A 105 19.65 -5.77 3.01
CA ASP A 105 18.84 -6.14 1.84
C ASP A 105 19.11 -5.22 0.65
N LYS A 106 19.39 -3.94 0.91
CA LYS A 106 19.90 -2.99 -0.08
C LYS A 106 21.19 -3.47 -0.73
N HIS A 107 22.13 -3.99 0.06
CA HIS A 107 23.39 -4.57 -0.45
C HIS A 107 23.17 -5.86 -1.26
N LYS A 108 22.13 -6.63 -0.94
CA LYS A 108 21.73 -7.82 -1.71
C LYS A 108 20.90 -7.51 -2.95
N GLU A 109 20.61 -6.22 -3.21
CA GLU A 109 19.83 -5.75 -4.35
C GLU A 109 18.39 -6.30 -4.37
N LYS A 110 17.91 -6.84 -3.24
CA LYS A 110 16.57 -7.42 -3.11
C LYS A 110 16.01 -7.03 -1.77
N ILE A 111 14.90 -6.31 -1.79
CA ILE A 111 14.23 -5.83 -0.57
C ILE A 111 12.79 -6.32 -0.59
N ASN A 112 12.35 -6.87 0.52
CA ASN A 112 10.99 -7.35 0.67
C ASN A 112 10.14 -6.30 1.40
N PHE A 113 9.07 -5.86 0.76
CA PHE A 113 8.07 -4.98 1.35
C PHE A 113 6.71 -5.66 1.40
N SER A 114 5.85 -5.17 2.28
CA SER A 114 4.43 -5.51 2.24
C SER A 114 3.61 -4.23 2.08
N VAL A 115 2.47 -4.34 1.42
CA VAL A 115 1.50 -3.25 1.30
C VAL A 115 0.23 -3.67 2.03
N GLN A 116 -0.17 -2.84 3.00
CA GLN A 116 -1.45 -2.97 3.68
C GLN A 116 -2.31 -1.75 3.39
N MET A 117 -3.61 -1.94 3.25
CA MET A 117 -4.53 -0.85 2.98
C MET A 117 -5.71 -0.88 3.95
N GLY A 118 -6.18 0.29 4.36
CA GLY A 118 -7.52 0.46 4.92
C GLY A 118 -8.41 1.06 3.84
N VAL A 119 -9.55 0.45 3.54
CA VAL A 119 -10.48 0.92 2.51
C VAL A 119 -11.88 1.00 3.10
N TRP A 120 -12.47 2.18 3.08
CA TRP A 120 -13.83 2.43 3.52
C TRP A 120 -14.72 2.65 2.30
N GLY A 121 -15.92 2.09 2.36
CA GLY A 121 -16.82 2.18 1.23
C GLY A 121 -18.23 1.75 1.55
N LYS A 122 -19.03 1.67 0.49
CA LYS A 122 -20.42 1.23 0.54
C LYS A 122 -20.74 0.34 -0.63
N ILE A 123 -21.50 -0.72 -0.38
CA ILE A 123 -22.12 -1.52 -1.43
C ILE A 123 -23.55 -1.02 -1.56
N LYS A 124 -23.97 -0.63 -2.77
CA LYS A 124 -25.34 -0.18 -3.06
C LYS A 124 -25.98 -1.10 -4.08
N SER A 125 -27.15 -1.63 -3.73
CA SER A 125 -27.99 -2.41 -4.65
C SER A 125 -29.07 -1.51 -5.25
N SER A 126 -29.56 -1.84 -6.44
CA SER A 126 -30.61 -1.06 -7.14
C SER A 126 -31.92 -0.94 -6.35
N TRP A 127 -32.20 -1.89 -5.45
CA TRP A 127 -33.33 -1.87 -4.52
C TRP A 127 -32.90 -1.44 -3.11
N TRP A 128 -32.74 -0.12 -2.93
CA TRP A 128 -32.83 0.65 -1.68
C TRP A 128 -31.90 0.33 -0.49
N SER A 129 -31.08 -0.71 -0.56
CA SER A 129 -30.11 -1.02 0.49
C SER A 129 -28.71 -0.50 0.15
N SER A 130 -28.12 0.18 1.13
CA SER A 130 -26.69 0.51 1.14
C SER A 130 -26.07 -0.09 2.39
N LYS A 131 -24.97 -0.81 2.24
CA LYS A 131 -24.21 -1.39 3.35
C LYS A 131 -22.83 -0.77 3.40
N SER A 132 -22.46 -0.21 4.55
CA SER A 132 -21.09 0.27 4.77
C SER A 132 -20.15 -0.93 4.93
N ILE A 133 -18.97 -0.84 4.33
CA ILE A 133 -17.95 -1.88 4.43
C ILE A 133 -16.60 -1.26 4.78
N ILE A 134 -15.79 -2.04 5.48
CA ILE A 134 -14.36 -1.76 5.67
C ILE A 134 -13.60 -2.96 5.15
N MET A 135 -12.66 -2.73 4.24
CA MET A 135 -11.73 -3.75 3.77
C MET A 135 -10.33 -3.43 4.30
N ASN A 136 -9.57 -4.47 4.64
CA ASN A 136 -8.17 -4.33 5.04
C ASN A 136 -7.23 -5.15 4.15
N PRO A 137 -7.11 -4.84 2.84
CA PRO A 137 -6.26 -5.60 1.92
C PRO A 137 -4.80 -5.70 2.39
N ARG A 138 -4.21 -6.88 2.23
CA ARG A 138 -2.81 -7.18 2.57
C ARG A 138 -2.13 -7.91 1.43
N CYS A 139 -1.06 -7.32 0.91
CA CYS A 139 -0.22 -7.88 -0.13
C CYS A 139 1.16 -8.05 0.49
N MET A 140 1.49 -9.30 0.84
CA MET A 140 2.69 -9.62 1.61
C MET A 140 3.84 -10.03 0.69
N ASP A 141 5.05 -9.95 1.23
CA ASP A 141 6.26 -10.52 0.63
C ASP A 141 6.59 -10.03 -0.80
N LEU A 142 6.28 -8.77 -1.09
CA LEU A 142 6.54 -8.12 -2.38
C LEU A 142 8.04 -7.84 -2.52
N THR A 143 8.72 -8.73 -3.23
CA THR A 143 10.17 -8.64 -3.42
C THR A 143 10.48 -7.70 -4.58
N ILE A 144 11.12 -6.57 -4.28
CA ILE A 144 11.58 -5.64 -5.30
C ILE A 144 13.04 -5.93 -5.65
N ASN A 145 13.38 -5.81 -6.94
CA ASN A 145 14.75 -5.76 -7.39
C ASN A 145 15.23 -4.31 -7.29
N PHE A 146 16.28 -4.09 -6.52
CA PHE A 146 16.76 -2.76 -6.14
C PHE A 146 18.12 -2.46 -6.76
N VAL A 147 18.29 -1.25 -7.25
CA VAL A 147 19.52 -0.76 -7.88
C VAL A 147 20.15 0.29 -6.94
N PRO A 148 21.15 -0.07 -6.11
CA PRO A 148 21.67 0.80 -5.07
C PRO A 148 22.18 2.15 -5.55
N MET A 149 22.88 2.17 -6.69
CA MET A 149 23.43 3.38 -7.28
C MET A 149 22.36 4.41 -7.69
N ARG A 150 21.13 3.95 -7.97
CA ARG A 150 20.01 4.83 -8.38
C ARG A 150 19.04 5.11 -7.24
N GLY A 151 19.16 4.41 -6.10
CA GLY A 151 18.20 4.51 -5.01
C GLY A 151 16.78 4.09 -5.42
N PHE A 152 16.66 3.23 -6.44
CA PHE A 152 15.42 2.86 -7.08
C PHE A 152 15.27 1.34 -7.11
N GLY A 153 14.05 0.83 -6.99
CA GLY A 153 13.75 -0.57 -7.25
C GLY A 153 12.29 -0.78 -7.60
N MET A 154 12.00 -1.96 -8.15
CA MET A 154 10.64 -2.32 -8.53
C MET A 154 10.38 -3.82 -8.40
N LEU A 155 9.12 -4.16 -8.17
CA LEU A 155 8.59 -5.50 -8.28
C LEU A 155 8.64 -5.90 -9.75
N LEU A 156 9.29 -7.03 -10.04
CA LEU A 156 9.28 -7.66 -11.35
C LEU A 156 8.48 -8.95 -11.19
N ASP A 157 7.20 -8.88 -11.49
CA ASP A 157 6.32 -10.05 -11.54
C ASP A 157 5.68 -10.11 -12.93
N GLU A 158 5.51 -11.32 -13.45
CA GLU A 158 4.86 -11.55 -14.75
C GLU A 158 3.34 -11.45 -14.63
N GLU A 159 2.80 -11.74 -13.44
CA GLU A 159 1.38 -11.72 -13.14
C GLU A 159 1.04 -10.79 -11.97
N PRO A 160 -0.17 -10.21 -11.94
CA PRO A 160 -0.66 -9.48 -10.78
C PRO A 160 -0.67 -10.33 -9.50
N ILE A 161 -0.13 -9.79 -8.41
CA ILE A 161 -0.11 -10.47 -7.11
C ILE A 161 -1.45 -10.26 -6.40
N ARG A 162 -2.16 -11.36 -6.13
CA ARG A 162 -3.41 -11.34 -5.37
C ARG A 162 -3.16 -10.98 -3.90
N CYS A 163 -3.89 -9.99 -3.42
CA CYS A 163 -3.86 -9.60 -2.01
C CYS A 163 -4.94 -10.34 -1.23
N TYR A 164 -4.67 -10.64 0.04
CA TYR A 164 -5.70 -11.09 0.98
C TYR A 164 -6.60 -9.91 1.36
N VAL A 165 -7.92 -10.02 1.16
CA VAL A 165 -8.88 -8.92 1.39
C VAL A 165 -9.91 -9.32 2.44
N PRO A 166 -9.59 -9.19 3.74
CA PRO A 166 -10.58 -9.31 4.80
C PRO A 166 -11.57 -8.15 4.70
N MET A 167 -12.85 -8.47 4.73
CA MET A 167 -13.95 -7.51 4.74
C MET A 167 -14.68 -7.60 6.07
N LEU A 168 -14.85 -6.46 6.73
CA LEU A 168 -15.68 -6.32 7.92
C LEU A 168 -16.98 -5.62 7.51
N ASP A 169 -18.07 -6.23 7.93
CA ASP A 169 -19.40 -5.67 7.87
C ASP A 169 -19.65 -4.91 9.18
N ASN A 170 -19.90 -3.60 9.08
CA ASN A 170 -20.35 -2.79 10.22
C ASN A 170 -21.88 -2.76 10.29
#